data_AF-A0A1S9B4H3-F1
#
_entry.id   AF-A0A1S9B4H3-F1
#
_cell.length_a   1.000
_cell.length_b   1.000
_cell.length_c   1.000
_cell.angle_alpha   90.00
_cell.angle_beta   90.00
_cell.angle_gamma   90.00
#
_symmetry.space_group_name_H-M   'P 1'
#
loop_
_entity.id
_entity.type
_entity.pdbx_description
1 polymer ?
#
loop_
_entity_poly.entity_id
_entity_poly.type
_entity_poly.pdbx_seq_one_letter_code
_entity_poly.pdbx_strand_id
1 'polypeptide(L)'
;MKGFFRALYEVIGSPQPSSEVPVYREVIFPNIGLLNIGITLALLVLFYLVINRWMRVATFSRPSHWSIMLLVNVIIAFIIVIAQVKGQNVVEHSYMYWLALLNAIYAALFFFLFSLVFRKLSVNASTTPF
;
A
#
# COMPACT_ATOMS: atom_id res chain seq x y z
N MET A 1 13.78 8.71 -8.02
CA MET A 1 12.73 7.78 -7.53
C MET A 1 13.18 6.32 -7.52
N LYS A 2 13.75 5.77 -8.61
CA LYS A 2 14.18 4.36 -8.67
C LYS A 2 15.11 3.93 -7.52
N GLY A 3 16.12 4.75 -7.20
CA GLY A 3 17.04 4.48 -6.08
C GLY A 3 16.38 4.42 -4.70
N PHE A 4 15.33 5.22 -4.45
CA PHE A 4 14.60 5.22 -3.19
C PHE A 4 13.80 3.93 -2.99
N PHE A 5 13.01 3.53 -3.99
CA PHE A 5 12.25 2.28 -3.92
C PHE A 5 13.15 1.06 -3.89
N ARG A 6 14.28 1.10 -4.62
CA ARG A 6 15.29 0.06 -4.51
C ARG A 6 15.82 -0.07 -3.08
N ALA A 7 16.20 1.04 -2.44
CA ALA A 7 16.68 0.99 -1.06
C ALA A 7 15.62 0.45 -0.09
N LEU A 8 14.34 0.76 -0.30
CA LEU A 8 13.24 0.21 0.50
C LEU A 8 13.07 -1.30 0.32
N TYR A 9 12.98 -1.78 -0.93
CA TYR A 9 12.65 -3.18 -1.19
C TYR A 9 13.86 -4.14 -1.09
N GLU A 10 15.09 -3.65 -1.20
CA GLU A 10 16.29 -4.50 -1.02
C GLU A 10 16.66 -4.76 0.44
N VAL A 11 15.90 -4.24 1.41
CA VAL A 11 16.11 -4.53 2.85
C VAL A 11 15.98 -6.02 3.15
N ILE A 12 15.14 -6.74 2.41
CA ILE A 12 14.96 -8.20 2.53
C ILE A 12 16.00 -9.01 1.73
N GLY A 13 16.95 -8.34 1.07
CA GLY A 13 17.98 -8.95 0.24
C GLY A 13 17.79 -8.70 -1.25
N SER A 14 18.74 -9.21 -2.03
CA SER A 14 18.76 -9.05 -3.49
C SER A 14 17.69 -9.93 -4.17
N PRO A 15 17.02 -9.44 -5.23
CA PRO A 15 16.05 -10.22 -5.98
C PRO A 15 16.61 -11.55 -6.51
N GLN A 16 15.74 -12.55 -6.56
CA GLN A 16 16.05 -13.87 -7.11
C GLN A 16 15.03 -14.25 -8.19
N PRO A 17 15.46 -14.91 -9.28
CA PRO A 17 16.87 -15.25 -9.61
C PRO A 17 17.70 -14.02 -10.03
N SER A 18 19.04 -14.14 -9.96
CA SER A 18 19.96 -13.03 -10.23
C SER A 18 19.83 -12.41 -11.64
N SER A 19 19.38 -13.20 -12.61
CA SER A 19 19.08 -12.77 -13.98
C SER A 19 17.98 -11.71 -14.05
N GLU A 20 17.04 -11.72 -13.10
CA GLU A 20 15.85 -10.85 -13.09
C GLU A 20 16.04 -9.59 -12.23
N VAL A 21 17.20 -9.45 -11.58
CA VAL A 21 17.53 -8.30 -10.72
C VAL A 21 17.35 -6.95 -11.44
N PRO A 22 17.74 -6.77 -12.72
CA PRO A 22 17.48 -5.52 -13.44
C PRO A 22 15.98 -5.20 -13.56
N VAL A 23 15.14 -6.20 -13.88
CA VAL A 23 13.69 -6.03 -14.02
C VAL A 23 13.07 -5.61 -12.69
N TYR A 24 13.47 -6.25 -11.60
CA TYR A 24 13.01 -5.87 -10.26
C TYR A 24 13.37 -4.42 -9.91
N ARG A 25 14.64 -4.03 -10.13
CA ARG A 25 15.14 -2.71 -9.74
C ARG A 25 14.61 -1.57 -10.61
N GLU A 26 14.44 -1.81 -11.89
CA GLU A 26 14.16 -0.76 -12.86
C GLU A 26 12.68 -0.58 -13.16
N VAL A 27 11.89 -1.66 -13.00
CA VAL A 27 10.48 -1.71 -13.36
C VAL A 27 9.63 -2.00 -12.13
N ILE A 28 9.82 -3.16 -11.48
CA ILE A 28 8.88 -3.64 -10.45
C ILE A 28 8.90 -2.73 -9.22
N PHE A 29 10.06 -2.51 -8.59
CA PHE A 29 10.20 -1.70 -7.38
C PHE A 29 9.61 -0.29 -7.49
N PRO A 30 9.96 0.52 -8.51
CA PRO A 30 9.35 1.84 -8.64
C PRO A 30 7.84 1.76 -8.90
N ASN A 31 7.36 0.79 -9.69
CA ASN A 31 5.93 0.65 -9.97
C ASN A 31 5.12 0.25 -8.74
N ILE A 32 5.54 -0.81 -8.02
CA ILE A 32 4.82 -1.26 -6.82
C ILE A 32 4.84 -0.19 -5.74
N GLY A 33 5.95 0.54 -5.59
CA GLY A 33 6.07 1.60 -4.59
C GLY A 33 5.16 2.80 -4.88
N LEU A 34 5.11 3.24 -6.13
CA LEU A 34 4.20 4.32 -6.55
C LEU A 34 2.74 3.90 -6.46
N LEU A 35 2.40 2.68 -6.91
CA LEU A 35 1.04 2.14 -6.80
C LEU A 35 0.62 2.00 -5.34
N ASN A 36 1.52 1.55 -4.45
CA ASN A 36 1.23 1.41 -3.03
C ASN A 36 0.87 2.76 -2.39
N ILE A 37 1.68 3.79 -2.64
CA ILE A 37 1.40 5.15 -2.14
C ILE A 37 0.11 5.69 -2.75
N GLY A 38 -0.06 5.58 -4.08
CA GLY A 38 -1.22 6.09 -4.79
C GLY A 38 -2.55 5.48 -4.35
N ILE A 39 -2.59 4.15 -4.20
CA ILE A 39 -3.78 3.42 -3.76
C ILE A 39 -4.09 3.71 -2.29
N THR A 40 -3.07 3.74 -1.44
CA THR A 40 -3.23 4.10 -0.03
C THR A 40 -3.86 5.49 0.09
N LEU A 41 -3.35 6.48 -0.65
CA LEU A 41 -3.93 7.83 -0.68
C LEU A 41 -5.36 7.84 -1.22
N ALA A 42 -5.63 7.11 -2.30
CA ALA A 42 -6.97 7.03 -2.88
C ALA A 42 -7.99 6.44 -1.89
N LEU A 43 -7.62 5.37 -1.16
CA LEU A 43 -8.48 4.77 -0.14
C LEU A 43 -8.71 5.71 1.05
N LEU A 44 -7.70 6.47 1.46
CA LEU A 44 -7.84 7.45 2.54
C LEU A 44 -8.71 8.63 2.14
N VAL A 45 -8.57 9.14 0.92
CA VAL A 45 -9.46 10.15 0.36
C VAL A 45 -10.90 9.63 0.33
N LEU A 46 -11.09 8.39 -0.14
CA LEU A 46 -12.41 7.76 -0.18
C LEU A 46 -13.01 7.61 1.22
N PHE A 47 -12.23 7.15 2.20
CA PHE A 47 -12.71 6.97 3.58
C PHE A 47 -12.97 8.30 4.31
N TYR A 48 -11.98 9.19 4.40
CA TYR A 48 -12.08 10.41 5.20
C TYR A 48 -12.84 11.54 4.51
N LEU A 49 -12.69 11.71 3.19
CA LEU A 49 -13.30 12.84 2.47
C LEU A 49 -14.61 12.46 1.78
N VAL A 50 -14.67 11.33 1.06
CA VAL A 50 -15.89 10.97 0.33
C VAL A 50 -16.95 10.41 1.29
N ILE A 51 -16.64 9.35 2.03
CA ILE A 51 -17.62 8.69 2.90
C ILE A 51 -17.94 9.56 4.13
N ASN A 52 -16.91 9.94 4.90
CA ASN A 52 -17.13 10.60 6.19
C ASN A 52 -17.51 12.09 6.07
N ARG A 53 -16.98 12.81 5.07
CA ARG A 53 -17.26 14.26 4.91
C ARG A 53 -18.37 14.55 3.88
N TRP A 54 -18.36 13.93 2.70
CA TRP A 54 -19.32 14.27 1.65
C TRP A 54 -20.66 13.53 1.79
N MET A 55 -20.63 12.21 2.02
CA MET A 55 -21.86 11.42 2.19
C MET A 55 -22.45 11.52 3.60
N ARG A 56 -21.72 12.09 4.56
CA ARG A 56 -22.13 12.28 5.98
C ARG A 56 -22.64 10.99 6.65
N VAL A 57 -22.10 9.84 6.25
CA VAL A 57 -22.48 8.55 6.84
C VAL A 57 -21.85 8.45 8.23
N ALA A 58 -22.57 8.90 9.25
CA ALA A 58 -22.10 8.92 10.64
C ALA A 58 -21.72 7.53 11.18
N THR A 59 -22.20 6.45 10.55
CA THR A 59 -21.92 5.06 10.95
C THR A 59 -20.52 4.58 10.56
N PHE A 60 -19.87 5.23 9.58
CA PHE A 60 -18.58 4.82 9.04
C PHE A 60 -17.36 5.40 9.80
N SER A 61 -17.60 6.09 10.91
CA SER A 61 -16.57 6.63 11.80
C SER A 61 -16.08 5.64 12.87
N ARG A 62 -16.58 4.39 12.87
CA ARG A 62 -16.18 3.38 13.86
C ARG A 62 -14.77 2.82 13.56
N PRO A 63 -13.97 2.50 14.60
CA PRO A 63 -12.68 1.83 14.46
C PRO A 63 -12.71 0.59 13.54
N SER A 64 -13.81 -0.16 13.56
CA SER A 64 -13.99 -1.37 12.76
C SER A 64 -13.99 -1.10 11.24
N HIS A 65 -14.52 0.03 10.78
CA HIS A 65 -14.52 0.35 9.35
C HIS A 65 -13.13 0.81 8.88
N TRP A 66 -12.41 1.52 9.76
CA TRP A 66 -11.03 1.89 9.51
C TRP A 66 -10.14 0.65 9.39
N SER A 67 -10.30 -0.33 10.29
CA SER A 67 -9.50 -1.57 10.23
C SER A 67 -9.84 -2.42 9.00
N ILE A 68 -11.11 -2.43 8.55
CA ILE A 68 -11.51 -3.05 7.27
C ILE A 68 -10.80 -2.36 6.11
N MET A 69 -10.78 -1.02 6.07
CA MET A 69 -10.09 -0.28 5.00
C MET A 69 -8.57 -0.52 5.01
N LEU A 70 -7.96 -0.58 6.18
CA LEU A 70 -6.55 -0.97 6.32
C LEU A 70 -6.32 -2.37 5.76
N LEU A 71 -7.16 -3.34 6.14
CA LEU A 71 -7.03 -4.72 5.68
C LEU A 71 -7.18 -4.81 4.15
N VAL A 72 -8.16 -4.10 3.58
CA VAL A 72 -8.34 -3.99 2.13
C VAL A 72 -7.10 -3.40 1.46
N ASN A 73 -6.52 -2.32 2.01
CA ASN A 73 -5.29 -1.73 1.47
C ASN A 73 -4.12 -2.73 1.47
N VAL A 74 -3.95 -3.46 2.57
CA VAL A 74 -2.91 -4.48 2.72
C VAL A 74 -3.08 -5.61 1.69
N ILE A 75 -4.30 -6.11 1.51
CA ILE A 75 -4.60 -7.18 0.54
C ILE A 75 -4.34 -6.69 -0.88
N ILE A 76 -4.79 -5.49 -1.24
CA ILE A 76 -4.55 -4.90 -2.57
C ILE A 76 -3.05 -4.75 -2.82
N ALA A 77 -2.30 -4.21 -1.85
CA ALA A 77 -0.86 -4.02 -1.97
C ALA A 77 -0.09 -5.34 -2.15
N PHE A 78 -0.54 -6.42 -1.49
CA PHE A 78 0.02 -7.76 -1.68
C PHE A 78 -0.24 -8.27 -3.11
N ILE A 79 -1.50 -8.23 -3.57
CA ILE A 79 -1.91 -8.73 -4.88
C ILE A 79 -1.19 -7.98 -6.02
N ILE A 80 -0.98 -6.67 -5.87
CA ILE A 80 -0.31 -5.85 -6.89
C ILE A 80 1.12 -6.31 -7.16
N VAL A 81 1.87 -6.74 -6.15
CA VAL A 81 3.22 -7.26 -6.37
C VAL A 81 3.17 -8.52 -7.22
N ILE A 82 2.27 -9.44 -6.89
CA ILE A 82 2.09 -10.68 -7.66
C ILE A 82 1.68 -10.36 -9.10
N ALA A 83 0.72 -9.44 -9.29
CA ALA A 83 0.27 -9.03 -10.61
C ALA A 83 1.39 -8.37 -11.43
N GLN A 84 2.22 -7.53 -10.81
CA GLN A 84 3.36 -6.90 -11.48
C GLN A 84 4.43 -7.91 -11.87
N VAL A 85 4.81 -8.81 -10.96
CA VAL A 85 5.83 -9.84 -11.23
C VAL A 85 5.37 -10.77 -12.37
N LYS A 86 4.11 -11.23 -12.33
CA LYS A 86 3.52 -12.04 -13.40
C LYS A 86 3.41 -11.28 -14.72
N GLY A 87 3.01 -10.00 -14.67
CA GLY A 87 2.90 -9.15 -15.86
C GLY A 87 4.24 -8.88 -16.56
N GLN A 88 5.36 -9.00 -15.85
CA GLN A 88 6.71 -8.91 -16.40
C GLN A 88 7.31 -10.27 -16.82
N ASN A 89 6.53 -11.35 -16.76
CA ASN A 89 6.98 -12.72 -17.06
C ASN A 89 8.21 -13.18 -16.27
N VAL A 90 8.40 -12.63 -15.08
CA VAL A 90 9.50 -13.01 -14.18
C VAL A 90 9.24 -14.39 -13.61
N VAL A 91 10.30 -15.20 -13.50
CA VAL A 91 10.23 -16.55 -12.93
C VAL A 91 9.67 -16.50 -11.50
N GLU A 92 8.65 -17.32 -11.24
CA GLU A 92 8.08 -17.43 -9.90
C GLU A 92 9.11 -18.00 -8.92
N HIS A 93 9.43 -17.23 -7.88
CA HIS A 93 10.35 -17.61 -6.82
C HIS A 93 9.77 -17.22 -5.46
N SER A 94 10.22 -17.85 -4.38
CA SER A 94 9.82 -17.51 -3.00
C SER A 94 10.06 -16.02 -2.67
N TYR A 95 11.02 -15.39 -3.33
CA TYR A 95 11.33 -13.96 -3.18
C TYR A 95 10.14 -13.07 -3.53
N MET A 96 9.34 -13.44 -4.55
CA MET A 96 8.14 -12.70 -4.94
C MET A 96 7.15 -12.57 -3.77
N TYR A 97 6.92 -13.66 -3.04
CA TYR A 97 5.98 -13.67 -1.92
C TYR A 97 6.50 -12.88 -0.71
N TRP A 98 7.81 -12.94 -0.44
CA TRP A 98 8.45 -12.09 0.57
C TRP A 98 8.37 -10.61 0.21
N LEU A 99 8.57 -10.26 -1.07
CA LEU A 99 8.40 -8.91 -1.57
C LEU A 99 6.94 -8.43 -1.45
N ALA A 100 5.98 -9.31 -1.77
CA ALA A 100 4.55 -9.01 -1.64
C ALA A 100 4.17 -8.75 -0.17
N LEU A 101 4.69 -9.55 0.76
CA LEU A 101 4.48 -9.37 2.19
C LEU A 101 5.10 -8.04 2.67
N LEU A 102 6.33 -7.73 2.25
CA LEU A 102 6.99 -6.47 2.59
C LEU A 102 6.19 -5.26 2.08
N ASN A 103 5.69 -5.33 0.84
CA ASN A 103 4.88 -4.27 0.27
C ASN A 103 3.55 -4.07 1.01
N ALA A 104 2.91 -5.17 1.44
CA ALA A 104 1.73 -5.16 2.29
C ALA A 104 2.00 -4.49 3.66
N ILE A 105 3.16 -4.76 4.28
CA ILE A 105 3.58 -4.09 5.52
C ILE A 105 3.77 -2.58 5.29
N TYR A 106 4.42 -2.19 4.20
CA TYR A 106 4.55 -0.78 3.84
C TYR A 106 3.21 -0.11 3.57
N ALA A 107 2.25 -0.81 2.96
CA ALA A 107 0.90 -0.31 2.74
C ALA A 107 0.17 -0.06 4.07
N ALA A 108 0.27 -0.99 5.03
CA ALA A 108 -0.30 -0.82 6.37
C ALA A 108 0.30 0.40 7.08
N LEU A 109 1.63 0.54 7.00
CA LEU A 109 2.36 1.63 7.63
C LEU A 109 2.00 2.98 7.00
N PHE A 110 1.97 3.09 5.67
CA PHE A 110 1.55 4.31 4.99
C PHE A 110 0.10 4.66 5.28
N PHE A 111 -0.81 3.68 5.27
CA PHE A 111 -2.22 3.90 5.59
C PHE A 111 -2.37 4.46 6.99
N PHE A 112 -1.68 3.87 7.96
CA PHE A 112 -1.68 4.34 9.34
C PHE A 112 -1.12 5.76 9.47
N LEU A 113 0.06 6.04 8.90
CA LEU A 113 0.69 7.35 8.99
C LEU A 113 -0.14 8.45 8.32
N PHE A 114 -0.66 8.19 7.13
CA PHE A 114 -1.50 9.15 6.43
C PHE A 114 -2.88 9.32 7.09
N SER A 115 -3.44 8.28 7.73
CA SER A 115 -4.68 8.42 8.52
C SER A 115 -4.55 9.52 9.57
N LEU A 116 -3.42 9.59 10.29
CA LEU A 116 -3.16 10.63 11.29
C LEU A 116 -3.19 12.05 10.72
N VAL A 117 -2.78 12.22 9.46
CA VAL A 117 -2.82 13.50 8.75
C VAL A 117 -4.25 13.81 8.29
N PHE A 118 -4.92 12.85 7.66
CA PHE A 118 -6.25 13.01 7.10
C PHE A 118 -7.34 13.18 8.16
N ARG A 119 -7.16 12.64 9.38
CA ARG A 119 -8.06 12.90 10.51
C ARG A 119 -8.22 14.39 10.79
N LYS A 120 -7.14 15.17 10.73
CA LYS A 120 -7.19 16.62 10.96
C LYS A 120 -8.02 17.36 9.91
N LEU A 121 -8.23 16.77 8.73
CA LEU A 121 -9.01 17.34 7.63
C LEU A 121 -10.49 16.94 7.67
N SER A 122 -10.87 15.98 8.52
CA SER A 122 -12.24 15.49 8.63
C SER A 122 -13.00 16.19 9.77
N VAL A 123 -14.11 16.86 9.41
CA VAL A 123 -14.92 17.71 10.32
C VAL A 123 -15.71 16.89 11.37
N ASN A 124 -15.96 15.60 11.10
CA ASN A 124 -16.73 14.69 11.97
C ASN A 124 -15.86 13.64 12.70
N ALA A 125 -14.54 13.84 12.76
CA ALA A 125 -13.58 12.84 13.25
C ALA A 125 -13.42 12.78 14.79
N SER A 126 -14.49 13.02 15.57
CA SER A 126 -14.43 12.84 17.02
C SER A 126 -14.42 11.37 17.45
N THR A 127 -14.88 10.45 16.58
CA THR A 127 -15.06 9.01 16.89
C THR A 127 -14.18 8.04 16.10
N THR A 128 -13.47 8.48 15.06
CA THR A 128 -12.44 7.66 14.40
C THR A 128 -11.18 7.64 15.27
N PRO A 129 -10.57 6.45 15.50
CA PRO A 129 -9.46 6.33 16.45
C PRO A 129 -8.22 7.12 15.99
N PHE A 130 -7.98 7.17 14.67
CA PHE A 130 -6.83 7.79 14.03
C PHE A 130 -7.20 8.57 12.79
#